data_AF-A0A4W3JEP2-F1
#
_entry.id   AF-A0A4W3JEP2-F1
#
_cell.length_a   1.000
_cell.length_b   1.000
_cell.length_c   1.000
_cell.angle_alpha   90.00
_cell.angle_beta   90.00
_cell.angle_gamma   90.00
#
_symmetry.space_group_name_H-M   'P 1'
#
loop_
_entity.id
_entity.type
_entity.pdbx_description
1 polymer ?
#
loop_
_entity_poly.entity_id
_entity_poly.type
_entity_poly.pdbx_seq_one_letter_code
_entity_poly.pdbx_strand_id
1 'polypeptide(L)'
;FQHKDYGKIRCSPADIFGSKCCERLEEETKENVIIAEECEVVAKKRKKDHFNNNTKAQYFCQEKWIYVHKGSTRERHGYCTLGEAFNRLDFSSAIQDIRRFNYVVKLLQLIANSQLTSLSGAAQKNYFNILEKIVRKVIEDQQNPRLIKNLLQDLGSALCILVREVGKSVLVGNINIWAYRMESILNWQHQLNNLQMNREISTGVTLSDLPLHMQTSILHRFSDGLDIINLSQVTSTLHMLSEDRHLWKKLCQYHFAEKQFCRHLILTEKGHIDWKLMYFTLQKYYPKKEQYGDTLQFCRHCSILFWKDYHLALLFKDTGHPCTANNPENCSTSVSPQHFIDLFKF
;
A
#
# COMPACT_ATOMS: atom_id res chain seq x y z
N PHE A 1 31.31 -37.58 -25.35
CA PHE A 1 30.91 -38.43 -24.22
C PHE A 1 30.56 -37.53 -23.02
N GLN A 2 29.27 -37.56 -22.67
CA GLN A 2 28.60 -37.18 -21.42
C GLN A 2 28.56 -35.71 -20.92
N HIS A 3 27.34 -35.17 -21.06
CA HIS A 3 26.66 -34.09 -20.33
C HIS A 3 26.92 -34.07 -18.81
N LYS A 4 26.82 -32.86 -18.22
CA LYS A 4 25.97 -32.62 -17.05
C LYS A 4 25.49 -31.15 -16.99
N ASP A 5 24.20 -31.00 -17.23
CA ASP A 5 23.38 -29.82 -17.02
C ASP A 5 23.35 -29.39 -15.55
N TYR A 6 23.58 -28.11 -15.26
CA TYR A 6 23.17 -27.50 -13.99
C TYR A 6 21.92 -26.65 -14.22
N GLY A 7 20.78 -27.24 -13.89
CA GLY A 7 19.47 -26.60 -13.93
C GLY A 7 19.36 -25.45 -12.94
N LYS A 8 18.80 -24.33 -13.40
CA LYS A 8 18.27 -23.25 -12.57
C LYS A 8 17.12 -23.79 -11.72
N ILE A 9 17.32 -23.89 -10.40
CA ILE A 9 16.23 -24.11 -9.45
C ILE A 9 15.55 -22.76 -9.21
N ARG A 10 14.34 -22.59 -9.73
CA ARG A 10 13.39 -21.57 -9.26
C ARG A 10 12.84 -22.06 -7.92
N CYS A 11 13.20 -21.40 -6.82
CA CYS A 11 12.54 -21.65 -5.53
C CYS A 11 11.21 -20.87 -5.49
N SER A 12 10.11 -21.58 -5.22
CA SER A 12 8.81 -20.99 -4.92
C SER A 12 8.78 -20.51 -3.45
N PRO A 13 8.09 -19.41 -3.10
CA PRO A 13 8.00 -18.92 -1.71
C PRO A 13 7.35 -19.91 -0.73
N ALA A 14 6.65 -20.93 -1.22
CA ALA A 14 6.04 -21.98 -0.40
C ALA A 14 7.05 -22.98 0.18
N ASP A 15 8.21 -23.15 -0.45
CA ASP A 15 9.16 -24.23 -0.10
C ASP A 15 10.11 -23.88 1.05
N ILE A 16 10.08 -22.63 1.53
CA ILE A 16 10.96 -22.17 2.62
C ILE A 16 10.24 -22.26 3.99
N PHE A 17 8.92 -22.43 4.01
CA PHE A 17 8.13 -22.46 5.24
C PHE A 17 7.54 -23.83 5.59
N GLY A 18 7.89 -24.88 4.83
CA GLY A 18 7.49 -26.26 5.09
C GLY A 18 8.55 -27.07 5.84
N SER A 19 8.21 -27.52 7.06
CA SER A 19 8.67 -28.77 7.67
C SER A 19 10.09 -28.92 8.25
N LYS A 20 10.94 -27.88 8.36
CA LYS A 20 12.29 -28.06 8.99
C LYS A 20 12.60 -27.24 10.24
N CYS A 21 11.65 -26.44 10.75
CA CYS A 21 11.87 -25.69 11.99
C CYS A 21 11.28 -26.36 13.25
N CYS A 22 10.62 -27.51 13.11
CA CYS A 22 9.90 -28.15 14.23
C CYS A 22 10.69 -29.27 14.94
N GLU A 23 11.75 -29.82 14.36
CA GLU A 23 12.46 -30.99 14.91
C GLU A 23 13.68 -30.64 15.80
N ARG A 24 13.82 -29.39 16.25
CA ARG A 24 14.99 -28.99 17.06
C ARG A 24 14.64 -28.33 18.40
N LEU A 25 13.45 -28.65 18.93
CA LEU A 25 12.95 -28.15 20.21
C LEU A 25 12.63 -29.25 21.24
N GLU A 26 13.05 -30.50 21.02
CA GLU A 26 12.68 -31.64 21.90
C GLU A 26 13.81 -32.19 22.80
N GLU A 27 14.96 -31.52 22.90
CA GLU A 27 15.99 -31.92 23.86
C GLU A 27 16.36 -30.76 24.77
N GLU A 28 15.51 -30.48 25.77
CA GLU A 28 15.87 -29.85 27.05
C GLU A 28 14.64 -29.80 27.98
N THR A 29 14.06 -30.98 28.27
CA THR A 29 13.14 -31.16 29.38
C THR A 29 13.76 -32.07 30.42
N LYS A 30 14.37 -31.47 31.45
CA LYS A 30 14.55 -32.06 32.78
C LYS A 30 15.05 -30.99 33.75
N GLU A 31 14.10 -30.26 34.35
CA GLU A 31 14.19 -29.71 35.72
C GLU A 31 12.84 -29.03 36.04
N ASN A 32 11.81 -29.86 36.27
CA ASN A 32 10.53 -29.45 36.83
C ASN A 32 10.36 -30.12 38.19
N VAL A 33 10.95 -29.55 39.24
CA VAL A 33 10.47 -29.73 40.63
C VAL A 33 10.76 -28.42 41.37
N ILE A 34 9.72 -27.61 41.57
CA ILE A 34 9.41 -26.66 42.65
C ILE A 34 8.32 -25.74 42.05
N ILE A 35 7.08 -26.23 42.03
CA ILE A 35 5.87 -25.44 41.77
C ILE A 35 4.89 -25.86 42.86
N ALA A 36 4.69 -25.01 43.87
CA ALA A 36 3.55 -25.12 44.77
C ALA A 36 3.12 -23.81 45.44
N GLU A 37 3.97 -22.78 45.53
CA GLU A 37 3.60 -21.53 46.27
C GLU A 37 3.45 -20.25 45.43
N GLU A 38 3.79 -20.23 44.14
CA GLU A 38 3.58 -19.03 43.28
C GLU A 38 2.19 -18.95 42.61
N CYS A 39 1.34 -19.96 42.81
CA CYS A 39 0.07 -20.07 42.09
C CYS A 39 -1.05 -19.15 42.60
N GLU A 40 -0.92 -18.52 43.78
CA GLU A 40 -1.93 -17.59 44.30
C GLU A 40 -1.71 -16.11 43.90
N VAL A 41 -0.49 -15.72 43.52
CA VAL A 41 -0.18 -14.32 43.14
C VAL A 41 -0.56 -14.04 41.68
N VAL A 42 -0.54 -15.05 40.81
CA VAL A 42 -0.88 -14.93 39.39
C VAL A 42 -2.41 -14.81 39.17
N ALA A 43 -3.22 -15.40 40.05
CA ALA A 43 -4.68 -15.33 39.97
C ALA A 43 -5.24 -13.93 40.32
N LYS A 44 -4.57 -13.18 41.20
CA LYS A 44 -4.95 -11.79 41.53
C LYS A 44 -4.48 -10.77 40.48
N LYS A 45 -3.45 -11.08 39.69
CA LYS A 45 -3.01 -10.26 38.54
C LYS A 45 -3.97 -10.39 37.35
N ARG A 46 -4.52 -11.59 37.11
CA ARG A 46 -5.47 -11.85 36.02
C ARG A 46 -6.87 -11.23 36.18
N LYS A 47 -7.27 -10.79 37.39
CA LYS A 47 -8.54 -10.07 37.59
C LYS A 47 -8.44 -8.55 37.39
N LYS A 48 -7.24 -7.97 37.35
CA LYS A 48 -7.04 -6.55 37.04
C LYS A 48 -7.00 -6.27 35.53
N ASP A 49 -6.58 -7.25 34.73
CA ASP A 49 -6.47 -7.10 33.28
C ASP A 49 -7.80 -7.28 32.53
N HIS A 50 -8.82 -7.89 33.16
CA HIS A 50 -10.14 -8.05 32.56
C HIS A 50 -11.01 -6.79 32.63
N PHE A 51 -10.68 -5.84 33.50
CA PHE A 51 -11.37 -4.54 33.59
C PHE A 51 -10.74 -3.42 32.76
N ASN A 52 -9.61 -3.67 32.07
CA ASN A 52 -8.96 -2.65 31.24
C ASN A 52 -9.42 -2.65 29.76
N ASN A 53 -10.31 -3.57 29.39
CA ASN A 53 -10.97 -3.56 28.07
C ASN A 53 -12.02 -2.44 27.91
N ASN A 54 -12.30 -1.69 28.99
CA ASN A 54 -13.23 -0.57 28.99
C ASN A 54 -12.56 0.80 29.06
N THR A 55 -11.24 0.88 28.91
CA THR A 55 -10.54 2.14 28.60
C THR A 55 -10.69 2.40 27.10
N LYS A 56 -11.94 2.67 26.71
CA LYS A 56 -12.35 3.21 25.43
C LYS A 56 -11.42 4.36 25.05
N ALA A 57 -10.93 4.31 23.80
CA ALA A 57 -10.45 5.47 23.07
C ALA A 57 -9.49 6.37 23.85
N GLN A 58 -8.25 5.90 24.07
CA GLN A 58 -7.15 6.84 24.29
C GLN A 58 -6.93 7.57 22.95
N TYR A 59 -7.70 8.64 22.77
CA TYR A 59 -7.70 9.64 21.70
C TYR A 59 -6.53 9.50 20.72
N PHE A 60 -6.71 8.69 19.66
CA PHE A 60 -6.12 9.08 18.38
C PHE A 60 -6.83 10.39 18.02
N CYS A 61 -6.22 11.51 18.40
CA CYS A 61 -6.67 12.81 17.94
C CYS A 61 -6.54 12.78 16.42
N GLN A 62 -7.65 12.53 15.74
CA GLN A 62 -7.76 12.55 14.29
C GLN A 62 -7.79 14.01 13.88
N GLU A 63 -6.61 14.59 13.79
CA GLU A 63 -6.46 15.97 13.38
C GLU A 63 -6.66 16.02 11.86
N LYS A 64 -7.53 16.93 11.39
CA LYS A 64 -7.70 17.18 9.95
C LYS A 64 -6.40 17.65 9.30
N TRP A 65 -5.50 18.19 10.10
CA TRP A 65 -4.25 18.82 9.71
C TRP A 65 -3.20 18.68 10.81
N ILE A 66 -1.92 18.70 10.45
CA ILE A 66 -0.81 18.61 11.40
C ILE A 66 0.26 19.67 11.09
N TYR A 67 0.97 20.17 12.10
CA TYR A 67 2.15 21.03 11.89
C TYR A 67 3.39 20.20 11.61
N VAL A 68 4.05 20.46 10.48
CA VAL A 68 5.33 19.83 10.12
C VAL A 68 6.45 20.81 10.42
N HIS A 69 7.45 20.38 11.20
CA HIS A 69 8.62 21.20 11.52
C HIS A 69 9.92 20.49 11.17
N LYS A 70 10.84 21.24 10.56
CA LYS A 70 12.22 20.81 10.32
C LYS A 70 13.03 21.04 11.60
N GLY A 71 12.89 20.14 12.56
CA GLY A 71 13.63 20.16 13.84
C GLY A 71 12.76 20.45 15.06
N SER A 72 13.16 19.87 16.20
CA SER A 72 12.50 20.04 17.49
C SER A 72 13.18 21.16 18.28
N THR A 73 12.41 22.17 18.69
CA THR A 73 12.84 23.16 19.70
C THR A 73 11.87 23.12 20.86
N ARG A 74 12.36 23.32 22.10
CA ARG A 74 11.54 23.24 23.33
C ARG A 74 10.32 24.17 23.34
N GLU A 75 10.27 25.13 22.43
CA GLU A 75 9.26 26.20 22.38
C GLU A 75 8.23 26.04 21.24
N ARG A 76 8.42 25.10 20.29
CA ARG A 76 7.48 24.87 19.18
C ARG A 76 7.10 23.39 19.03
N HIS A 77 5.83 23.08 19.28
CA HIS A 77 5.25 21.74 19.12
C HIS A 77 4.92 21.46 17.65
N GLY A 78 5.91 21.01 16.87
CA GLY A 78 5.69 20.45 15.53
C GLY A 78 6.04 18.96 15.50
N TYR A 79 5.37 18.20 14.63
CA TYR A 79 5.70 16.79 14.44
C TYR A 79 7.01 16.67 13.67
N CYS A 80 7.94 15.89 14.23
CA CYS A 80 9.31 15.82 13.74
C CYS A 80 9.62 14.45 13.11
N THR A 81 8.78 13.44 13.34
CA THR A 81 9.00 12.08 12.82
C THR A 81 7.84 11.58 11.95
N LEU A 82 8.16 10.69 11.02
CA LEU A 82 7.18 10.01 10.17
C LEU A 82 6.11 9.30 11.01
N GLY A 83 6.51 8.62 12.08
CA GLY A 83 5.60 7.84 12.93
C GLY A 83 4.60 8.71 13.69
N GLU A 84 5.00 9.90 14.14
CA GLU A 84 4.10 10.86 14.78
C GLU A 84 3.06 11.41 13.81
N ALA A 85 3.54 11.90 12.65
CA ALA A 85 2.67 12.41 11.59
C ALA A 85 1.67 11.35 11.11
N PHE A 86 2.16 10.11 10.92
CA PHE A 86 1.35 8.97 10.49
C PHE A 86 0.25 8.58 11.50
N ASN A 87 0.50 8.75 12.79
CA ASN A 87 -0.49 8.45 13.83
C ASN A 87 -1.56 9.53 14.01
N ARG A 88 -1.25 10.78 13.66
CA ARG A 88 -2.14 11.93 13.88
C ARG A 88 -3.03 12.24 12.70
N LEU A 89 -2.50 12.07 11.48
CA LEU A 89 -3.29 12.24 10.27
C LEU A 89 -4.32 11.10 10.13
N ASP A 90 -5.54 11.47 9.75
CA ASP A 90 -6.64 10.52 9.65
C ASP A 90 -6.62 9.72 8.33
N PHE A 91 -5.64 8.83 8.20
CA PHE A 91 -5.59 7.86 7.10
C PHE A 91 -6.74 6.84 7.17
N SER A 92 -7.30 6.59 8.36
CA SER A 92 -8.37 5.61 8.54
C SER A 92 -9.71 6.07 7.95
N SER A 93 -10.02 7.36 7.96
CA SER A 93 -11.19 7.87 7.22
C SER A 93 -10.84 8.12 5.76
N ALA A 94 -9.59 8.48 5.45
CA ALA A 94 -9.15 8.70 4.07
C ALA A 94 -9.31 7.46 3.17
N ILE A 95 -9.15 6.24 3.71
CA ILE A 95 -9.38 5.01 2.94
C ILE A 95 -10.85 4.81 2.54
N GLN A 96 -11.80 5.52 3.14
CA GLN A 96 -13.20 5.44 2.73
C GLN A 96 -13.50 6.27 1.48
N ASP A 97 -12.71 7.31 1.20
CA ASP A 97 -12.81 8.09 -0.04
C ASP A 97 -12.03 7.42 -1.17
N ILE A 98 -12.74 7.03 -2.24
CA ILE A 98 -12.19 6.39 -3.43
C ILE A 98 -11.03 7.21 -4.04
N ARG A 99 -11.09 8.54 -3.96
CA ARG A 99 -10.06 9.44 -4.51
C ARG A 99 -8.74 9.37 -3.74
N ARG A 100 -8.81 9.15 -2.42
CA ARG A 100 -7.67 9.07 -1.51
C ARG A 100 -7.15 7.64 -1.33
N PHE A 101 -8.00 6.64 -1.57
CA PHE A 101 -7.67 5.23 -1.35
C PHE A 101 -6.32 4.81 -1.97
N ASN A 102 -6.13 5.06 -3.27
CA ASN A 102 -4.89 4.69 -3.97
C ASN A 102 -3.65 5.39 -3.41
N TYR A 103 -3.82 6.61 -2.89
CA TYR A 103 -2.74 7.36 -2.23
C TYR A 103 -2.30 6.64 -0.95
N VAL A 104 -3.26 6.30 -0.08
CA VAL A 104 -2.97 5.65 1.20
C VAL A 104 -2.34 4.28 0.98
N VAL A 105 -2.87 3.49 0.03
CA VAL A 105 -2.30 2.18 -0.32
C VAL A 105 -0.84 2.32 -0.76
N LYS A 106 -0.55 3.28 -1.65
CA LYS A 106 0.83 3.49 -2.09
C LYS A 106 1.74 3.94 -0.96
N LEU A 107 1.25 4.82 -0.07
CA LEU A 107 2.01 5.24 1.11
C LEU A 107 2.37 4.06 2.01
N LEU A 108 1.41 3.18 2.29
CA LEU A 108 1.66 1.97 3.09
C LEU A 108 2.67 1.04 2.41
N GLN A 109 2.57 0.85 1.09
CA GLN A 109 3.54 0.07 0.32
C GLN A 109 4.96 0.64 0.44
N LEU A 110 5.13 1.96 0.37
CA LEU A 110 6.44 2.61 0.53
C LEU A 110 6.98 2.46 1.96
N ILE A 111 6.12 2.57 2.97
CA ILE A 111 6.47 2.34 4.37
C ILE A 111 6.92 0.89 4.58
N ALA A 112 6.17 -0.09 4.05
CA ALA A 112 6.52 -1.51 4.14
C ALA A 112 7.92 -1.79 3.61
N ASN A 113 8.26 -1.19 2.46
CA ASN A 113 9.51 -1.47 1.76
C ASN A 113 10.73 -0.76 2.35
N SER A 114 10.56 0.31 3.12
CA SER A 114 11.70 1.17 3.47
C SER A 114 11.72 1.77 4.88
N GLN A 115 10.58 1.80 5.59
CA GLN A 115 10.48 2.53 6.87
C GLN A 115 9.80 1.73 7.98
N LEU A 116 9.29 0.53 7.74
CA LEU A 116 8.46 -0.18 8.74
C LEU A 116 9.19 -0.40 10.07
N THR A 117 10.49 -0.69 10.03
CA THR A 117 11.35 -0.88 11.21
C THR A 117 11.76 0.43 11.89
N SER A 118 11.77 1.56 11.17
CA SER A 118 12.09 2.88 11.75
C SER A 118 10.90 3.51 12.48
N LEU A 119 9.69 2.98 12.27
CA LEU A 119 8.48 3.42 12.97
C LEU A 119 8.45 2.98 14.43
N SER A 120 7.90 3.85 15.30
CA SER A 120 7.60 3.52 16.69
C SER A 120 6.57 2.39 16.79
N GLY A 121 6.52 1.67 17.92
CA GLY A 121 5.55 0.58 18.11
C GLY A 121 4.09 1.02 17.96
N ALA A 122 3.76 2.26 18.36
CA ALA A 122 2.44 2.84 18.15
C ALA A 122 2.15 3.06 16.66
N ALA A 123 3.12 3.60 15.89
CA ALA A 123 2.99 3.79 14.45
C ALA A 123 2.91 2.48 13.67
N GLN A 124 3.70 1.47 14.06
CA GLN A 124 3.57 0.12 13.49
C GLN A 124 2.19 -0.48 13.79
N LYS A 125 1.68 -0.34 15.02
CA LYS A 125 0.32 -0.79 15.36
C LYS A 125 -0.73 -0.10 14.48
N ASN A 126 -0.64 1.23 14.31
CA ASN A 126 -1.55 1.97 13.45
C ASN A 126 -1.44 1.55 11.98
N TYR A 127 -0.23 1.27 11.49
CA TYR A 127 0.01 0.76 10.13
C TYR A 127 -0.78 -0.54 9.88
N PHE A 128 -0.65 -1.52 10.77
CA PHE A 128 -1.39 -2.79 10.65
C PHE A 128 -2.90 -2.61 10.78
N ASN A 129 -3.36 -1.71 11.65
CA ASN A 129 -4.79 -1.40 11.78
C ASN A 129 -5.37 -0.77 10.50
N ILE A 130 -4.66 0.17 9.87
CA ILE A 130 -5.10 0.78 8.60
C ILE A 130 -5.07 -0.27 7.48
N LEU A 131 -4.02 -1.08 7.42
CA LEU A 131 -3.90 -2.16 6.44
C LEU A 131 -5.06 -3.16 6.57
N GLU A 132 -5.39 -3.56 7.79
CA GLU A 132 -6.53 -4.44 8.06
C GLU A 132 -7.85 -3.83 7.57
N LYS A 133 -8.09 -2.54 7.83
CA LYS A 133 -9.29 -1.84 7.34
C LYS A 133 -9.33 -1.77 5.81
N ILE A 134 -8.19 -1.59 5.15
CA ILE A 134 -8.08 -1.62 3.69
C ILE A 134 -8.44 -3.00 3.15
N VAL A 135 -7.92 -4.08 3.77
CA VAL A 135 -8.23 -5.44 3.34
C VAL A 135 -9.73 -5.72 3.47
N ARG A 136 -10.33 -5.40 4.63
CA ARG A 136 -11.78 -5.56 4.84
C ARG A 136 -12.59 -4.78 3.80
N LYS A 137 -12.26 -3.50 3.59
CA LYS A 137 -12.92 -2.66 2.59
C LYS A 137 -12.85 -3.26 1.18
N VAL A 138 -11.70 -3.78 0.76
CA VAL A 138 -11.55 -4.38 -0.57
C VAL A 138 -12.30 -5.71 -0.71
N ILE A 139 -12.42 -6.47 0.38
CA ILE A 139 -13.23 -7.69 0.40
C ILE A 139 -14.73 -7.34 0.26
N GLU A 140 -15.17 -6.29 0.93
CA GLU A 140 -16.55 -5.80 0.91
C GLU A 140 -16.91 -5.12 -0.43
N ASP A 141 -16.11 -4.14 -0.86
CA ASP A 141 -16.37 -3.32 -2.06
C ASP A 141 -15.98 -4.04 -3.36
N GLN A 142 -15.08 -5.03 -3.29
CA GLN A 142 -14.54 -5.78 -4.44
C GLN A 142 -13.85 -4.90 -5.50
N GLN A 143 -13.39 -3.72 -5.09
CA GLN A 143 -12.70 -2.77 -5.97
C GLN A 143 -11.18 -2.85 -5.82
N ASN A 144 -10.47 -2.87 -6.95
CA ASN A 144 -9.00 -2.81 -7.04
C ASN A 144 -8.22 -3.85 -6.18
N PRO A 145 -8.62 -5.14 -6.12
CA PRO A 145 -7.94 -6.13 -5.27
C PRO A 145 -6.47 -6.35 -5.63
N ARG A 146 -6.08 -6.12 -6.89
CA ARG A 146 -4.69 -6.25 -7.35
C ARG A 146 -3.72 -5.35 -6.57
N LEU A 147 -4.12 -4.11 -6.25
CA LEU A 147 -3.26 -3.17 -5.54
C LEU A 147 -2.91 -3.69 -4.15
N ILE A 148 -3.89 -4.26 -3.45
CA ILE A 148 -3.69 -4.79 -2.10
C ILE A 148 -2.91 -6.10 -2.12
N LYS A 149 -3.17 -6.98 -3.10
CA LYS A 149 -2.36 -8.18 -3.33
C LYS A 149 -0.87 -7.84 -3.48
N ASN A 150 -0.56 -6.85 -4.30
CA ASN A 150 0.82 -6.39 -4.50
C ASN A 150 1.42 -5.82 -3.20
N LEU A 151 0.67 -4.99 -2.46
CA LEU A 151 1.13 -4.46 -1.18
C LEU A 151 1.43 -5.56 -0.16
N LEU A 152 0.53 -6.54 -0.01
CA LEU A 152 0.73 -7.65 0.93
C LEU A 152 1.89 -8.55 0.50
N GLN A 153 2.09 -8.74 -0.81
CA GLN A 153 3.23 -9.48 -1.33
C GLN A 153 4.55 -8.76 -1.01
N ASP A 154 4.60 -7.45 -1.27
CA ASP A 154 5.75 -6.59 -0.97
C ASP A 154 6.06 -6.61 0.53
N LEU A 155 5.04 -6.39 1.38
CA LEU A 155 5.16 -6.45 2.84
C LEU A 155 5.66 -7.83 3.29
N GLY A 156 5.07 -8.92 2.79
CA GLY A 156 5.50 -10.28 3.12
C GLY A 156 6.96 -10.52 2.73
N SER A 157 7.39 -10.06 1.56
CA SER A 157 8.76 -10.19 1.10
C SER A 157 9.75 -9.36 1.93
N ALA A 158 9.40 -8.11 2.26
CA ALA A 158 10.22 -7.22 3.07
C ALA A 158 10.41 -7.81 4.47
N LEU A 159 9.34 -8.33 5.09
CA LEU A 159 9.42 -9.00 6.38
C LEU A 159 10.24 -10.30 6.32
N CYS A 160 10.14 -11.09 5.25
CA CYS A 160 10.96 -12.29 5.07
C CYS A 160 12.45 -11.96 4.99
N ILE A 161 12.83 -10.91 4.25
CA ILE A 161 14.24 -10.45 4.16
C ILE A 161 14.72 -10.02 5.54
N LEU A 162 13.95 -9.18 6.22
CA LEU A 162 14.29 -8.69 7.55
C LEU A 162 14.48 -9.82 8.58
N VAL A 163 13.61 -10.85 8.56
CA VAL A 163 13.75 -12.00 9.46
C VAL A 163 15.02 -12.80 9.17
N ARG A 164 15.43 -12.91 7.89
CA ARG A 164 16.67 -13.60 7.51
C ARG A 164 17.91 -12.81 7.91
N GLU A 165 17.89 -11.49 7.77
CA GLU A 165 19.06 -10.63 8.02
C GLU A 165 19.24 -10.27 9.50
N VAL A 166 18.15 -9.96 10.21
CA VAL A 166 18.17 -9.41 11.57
C VAL A 166 17.78 -10.44 12.62
N GLY A 167 17.09 -11.53 12.23
CA GLY A 167 16.64 -12.60 13.13
C GLY A 167 15.18 -12.48 13.57
N LYS A 168 14.82 -13.17 14.67
CA LYS A 168 13.45 -13.19 15.18
C LYS A 168 13.07 -11.83 15.81
N SER A 169 11.81 -11.40 15.67
CA SER A 169 11.23 -10.16 16.23
C SER A 169 11.84 -8.83 15.76
N VAL A 170 11.80 -8.58 14.44
CA VAL A 170 12.28 -7.32 13.82
C VAL A 170 11.36 -6.12 14.12
N LEU A 171 10.08 -6.36 14.38
CA LEU A 171 9.12 -5.32 14.69
C LEU A 171 8.95 -5.11 16.19
N VAL A 172 8.51 -3.92 16.59
CA VAL A 172 8.32 -3.56 18.00
C VAL A 172 7.17 -4.37 18.60
N GLY A 173 7.49 -5.15 19.63
CA GLY A 173 6.51 -5.95 20.39
C GLY A 173 7.08 -7.28 20.87
N ASN A 174 6.26 -8.04 21.61
CA ASN A 174 6.56 -9.42 21.98
C ASN A 174 6.40 -10.36 20.76
N ILE A 175 7.14 -11.47 20.75
CA ILE A 175 7.07 -12.54 19.74
C ILE A 175 5.63 -12.98 19.38
N ASN A 176 4.69 -12.97 20.33
CA ASN A 176 3.29 -13.32 20.09
C ASN A 176 2.58 -12.31 19.19
N ILE A 177 2.84 -11.01 19.39
CA ILE A 177 2.29 -9.94 18.54
C ILE A 177 2.86 -10.06 17.13
N TRP A 178 4.14 -10.41 17.03
CA TRP A 178 4.80 -10.65 15.77
C TRP A 178 4.21 -11.85 15.02
N ALA A 179 4.06 -12.99 15.69
CA ALA A 179 3.45 -14.19 15.12
C ALA A 179 2.03 -13.93 14.62
N TYR A 180 1.20 -13.25 15.44
CA TYR A 180 -0.15 -12.86 15.06
C TYR A 180 -0.21 -11.97 13.81
N ARG A 181 0.70 -11.00 13.68
CA ARG A 181 0.78 -10.13 12.49
C ARG A 181 1.15 -10.93 11.23
N MET A 182 2.09 -11.86 11.35
CA MET A 182 2.48 -12.72 10.22
C MET A 182 1.33 -13.62 9.78
N GLU A 183 0.63 -14.25 10.73
CA GLU A 183 -0.56 -15.05 10.47
C GLU A 183 -1.67 -14.21 9.81
N SER A 184 -1.88 -12.98 10.29
CA SER A 184 -2.86 -12.05 9.72
C SER A 184 -2.54 -11.70 8.27
N ILE A 185 -1.28 -11.43 7.93
CA ILE A 185 -0.86 -11.16 6.54
C ILE A 185 -1.16 -12.37 5.65
N LEU A 186 -0.80 -13.58 6.09
CA LEU A 186 -1.06 -14.81 5.33
C LEU A 186 -2.56 -15.03 5.12
N ASN A 187 -3.35 -14.82 6.18
CA ASN A 187 -4.81 -14.91 6.11
C ASN A 187 -5.40 -13.88 5.11
N TRP A 188 -4.94 -12.63 5.14
CA TRP A 188 -5.37 -11.61 4.20
C TRP A 188 -4.99 -11.93 2.75
N GLN A 189 -3.78 -12.45 2.52
CA GLN A 189 -3.35 -12.93 1.20
C GLN A 189 -4.25 -14.06 0.71
N HIS A 190 -4.58 -15.02 1.57
CA HIS A 190 -5.48 -16.13 1.24
C HIS A 190 -6.89 -15.64 0.88
N GLN A 191 -7.47 -14.77 1.70
CA GLN A 191 -8.80 -14.18 1.45
C GLN A 191 -8.86 -13.44 0.12
N LEU A 192 -7.85 -12.60 -0.18
CA LEU A 192 -7.82 -11.86 -1.44
C LEU A 192 -7.58 -12.77 -2.65
N ASN A 193 -6.80 -13.84 -2.50
CA ASN A 193 -6.56 -14.80 -3.59
C ASN A 193 -7.81 -15.58 -3.95
N ASN A 194 -8.66 -15.88 -2.96
CA ASN A 194 -9.92 -16.60 -3.14
C ASN A 194 -11.13 -15.68 -3.34
N LEU A 195 -10.92 -14.35 -3.45
CA LEU A 195 -11.99 -13.39 -3.65
C LEU A 195 -12.69 -13.64 -4.99
N GLN A 196 -13.96 -14.00 -4.92
CA GLN A 196 -14.84 -14.11 -6.07
C GLN A 196 -15.64 -12.82 -6.20
N MET A 197 -15.60 -12.19 -7.37
CA MET A 197 -16.41 -11.01 -7.62
C MET A 197 -17.88 -11.43 -7.72
N ASN A 198 -18.75 -10.74 -6.99
CA ASN A 198 -20.18 -10.91 -7.10
C ASN A 198 -20.61 -10.50 -8.50
N ARG A 199 -21.16 -11.44 -9.27
CA ARG A 199 -21.78 -11.12 -10.55
C ARG A 199 -23.14 -10.51 -10.25
N GLU A 200 -23.22 -9.19 -10.23
CA GLU A 200 -24.52 -8.53 -10.34
C GLU A 200 -25.10 -8.90 -11.71
N ILE A 201 -26.27 -9.54 -11.71
CA ILE A 201 -27.02 -9.84 -12.93
C ILE A 201 -27.64 -8.51 -13.37
N SER A 202 -26.86 -7.68 -14.05
CA SER A 202 -27.38 -6.45 -14.63
C SER A 202 -28.17 -6.80 -15.89
N THR A 203 -29.48 -6.53 -15.89
CA THR A 203 -30.35 -6.60 -17.09
C THR A 203 -30.19 -5.37 -18.01
N GLY A 204 -29.21 -4.51 -17.72
CA GLY A 204 -28.96 -3.27 -18.45
C GLY A 204 -27.98 -3.41 -19.61
N VAL A 205 -27.72 -2.28 -20.26
CA VAL A 205 -26.73 -2.12 -21.34
C VAL A 205 -25.34 -2.52 -20.85
N THR A 206 -24.69 -3.41 -21.59
CA THR A 206 -23.35 -3.91 -21.31
C THR A 206 -22.29 -3.17 -22.13
N LEU A 207 -21.00 -3.33 -21.75
CA LEU A 207 -19.89 -2.77 -22.52
C LEU A 207 -19.91 -3.20 -23.99
N SER A 208 -20.35 -4.43 -24.27
CA SER A 208 -20.43 -5.01 -25.61
C SER A 208 -21.52 -4.36 -26.47
N ASP A 209 -22.53 -3.76 -25.85
CA ASP A 209 -23.64 -3.08 -26.53
C ASP A 209 -23.25 -1.66 -26.99
N LEU A 210 -22.14 -1.12 -26.48
CA LEU A 210 -21.65 0.20 -26.89
C LEU A 210 -21.05 0.16 -28.31
N PRO A 211 -21.22 1.21 -29.12
CA PRO A 211 -20.53 1.33 -30.40
C PRO A 211 -19.01 1.19 -30.28
N LEU A 212 -18.34 0.63 -31.30
CA LEU A 212 -16.89 0.37 -31.28
C LEU A 212 -16.07 1.61 -30.91
N HIS A 213 -16.39 2.79 -31.46
CA HIS A 213 -15.66 4.02 -31.15
C HIS A 213 -15.73 4.42 -29.67
N MET A 214 -16.85 4.10 -28.98
CA MET A 214 -16.99 4.33 -27.55
C MET A 214 -16.15 3.33 -26.75
N GLN A 215 -16.15 2.06 -27.14
CA GLN A 215 -15.28 1.05 -26.54
C GLN A 215 -13.79 1.43 -26.69
N THR A 216 -13.36 1.84 -27.88
CA THR A 216 -11.99 2.35 -28.12
C THR A 216 -11.68 3.55 -27.24
N SER A 217 -12.62 4.50 -27.13
CA SER A 217 -12.46 5.69 -26.29
C SER A 217 -12.31 5.33 -24.81
N ILE A 218 -13.04 4.34 -24.34
CA ILE A 218 -12.90 3.79 -22.97
C ILE A 218 -11.51 3.16 -22.79
N LEU A 219 -11.06 2.30 -23.72
CA LEU A 219 -9.71 1.70 -23.67
C LEU A 219 -8.61 2.77 -23.62
N HIS A 220 -8.74 3.86 -24.37
CA HIS A 220 -7.82 5.00 -24.38
C HIS A 220 -7.78 5.82 -23.09
N ARG A 221 -8.66 5.55 -22.11
CA ARG A 221 -8.65 6.18 -20.78
C ARG A 221 -7.95 5.34 -19.72
N PHE A 222 -7.63 4.07 -20.00
CA PHE A 222 -6.87 3.25 -19.06
C PHE A 222 -5.46 3.80 -18.88
N SER A 223 -5.01 3.80 -17.63
CA SER A 223 -3.68 4.22 -17.22
C SER A 223 -2.78 3.06 -16.80
N ASP A 224 -3.20 1.81 -16.99
CA ASP A 224 -2.36 0.65 -16.73
C ASP A 224 -2.50 -0.39 -17.85
N GLY A 225 -1.36 -0.73 -18.46
CA GLY A 225 -1.31 -1.73 -19.52
C GLY A 225 -1.81 -3.10 -19.07
N LEU A 226 -1.64 -3.48 -17.80
CA LEU A 226 -2.13 -4.79 -17.33
C LEU A 226 -3.66 -4.86 -17.32
N ASP A 227 -4.35 -3.74 -17.07
CA ASP A 227 -5.82 -3.69 -17.13
C ASP A 227 -6.31 -3.86 -18.57
N ILE A 228 -5.59 -3.26 -19.54
CA ILE A 228 -5.86 -3.44 -20.97
C ILE A 228 -5.66 -4.92 -21.38
N ILE A 229 -4.58 -5.56 -20.92
CA ILE A 229 -4.35 -6.99 -21.20
C ILE A 229 -5.44 -7.87 -20.59
N ASN A 230 -5.83 -7.63 -19.34
CA ASN A 230 -6.87 -8.42 -18.71
C ASN A 230 -8.22 -8.23 -19.40
N LEU A 231 -8.54 -7.00 -19.83
CA LEU A 231 -9.74 -6.70 -20.60
C LEU A 231 -9.75 -7.41 -21.96
N SER A 232 -8.58 -7.52 -22.61
CA SER A 232 -8.43 -8.23 -23.89
C SER A 232 -8.83 -9.71 -23.84
N GLN A 233 -8.80 -10.32 -22.65
CA GLN A 233 -9.13 -11.73 -22.46
C GLN A 233 -10.63 -11.98 -22.34
N VAL A 234 -11.46 -10.94 -22.27
CA VAL A 234 -12.90 -11.06 -22.00
C VAL A 234 -13.71 -11.32 -23.28
N THR A 235 -13.43 -10.60 -24.37
CA THR A 235 -14.11 -10.77 -25.66
C THR A 235 -13.14 -10.55 -26.83
N SER A 236 -13.45 -11.15 -27.99
CA SER A 236 -12.66 -10.97 -29.22
C SER A 236 -12.62 -9.52 -29.70
N THR A 237 -13.70 -8.76 -29.52
CA THR A 237 -13.76 -7.33 -29.84
C THR A 237 -12.77 -6.53 -29.00
N LEU A 238 -12.76 -6.76 -27.67
CA LEU A 238 -11.83 -6.09 -26.77
C LEU A 238 -10.38 -6.51 -27.03
N HIS A 239 -10.15 -7.77 -27.40
CA HIS A 239 -8.85 -8.24 -27.86
C HIS A 239 -8.35 -7.43 -29.05
N MET A 240 -9.16 -7.34 -30.13
CA MET A 240 -8.81 -6.57 -31.32
C MET A 240 -8.52 -5.09 -31.01
N LEU A 241 -9.35 -4.44 -30.18
CA LEU A 241 -9.15 -3.06 -29.79
C LEU A 241 -7.90 -2.86 -28.90
N SER A 242 -7.55 -3.85 -28.09
CA SER A 242 -6.37 -3.79 -27.22
C SER A 242 -5.04 -3.90 -27.97
N GLU A 243 -5.04 -4.44 -29.19
CA GLU A 243 -3.84 -4.55 -30.04
C GLU A 243 -3.58 -3.27 -30.86
N ASP A 244 -4.40 -2.22 -30.70
CA ASP A 244 -4.20 -0.95 -31.40
C ASP A 244 -2.86 -0.30 -31.03
N ARG A 245 -2.07 0.02 -32.07
CA ARG A 245 -0.77 0.67 -31.94
C ARG A 245 -0.88 2.06 -31.29
N HIS A 246 -1.93 2.82 -31.60
CA HIS A 246 -2.09 4.18 -31.09
C HIS A 246 -2.42 4.19 -29.59
N LEU A 247 -3.22 3.24 -29.11
CA LEU A 247 -3.47 2.99 -27.69
C LEU A 247 -2.15 2.89 -26.90
N TRP A 248 -1.26 1.97 -27.30
CA TRP A 248 0.01 1.73 -26.60
C TRP A 248 0.99 2.88 -26.72
N LYS A 249 1.03 3.56 -27.88
CA LYS A 249 1.84 4.76 -28.06
C LYS A 249 1.41 5.86 -27.08
N LYS A 250 0.10 6.12 -26.99
CA LYS A 250 -0.47 7.12 -26.09
C LYS A 250 -0.20 6.75 -24.62
N LEU A 251 -0.34 5.47 -24.27
CA LEU A 251 -0.03 4.98 -22.92
C LEU A 251 1.46 5.17 -22.57
N CYS A 252 2.37 4.86 -23.50
CA CYS A 252 3.80 5.14 -23.32
C CYS A 252 4.05 6.64 -23.09
N GLN A 253 3.51 7.51 -23.94
CA GLN A 253 3.64 8.97 -23.84
C GLN A 253 3.04 9.54 -22.55
N TYR A 254 2.02 8.88 -22.00
CA TYR A 254 1.41 9.29 -20.74
C TYR A 254 2.30 9.01 -19.52
N HIS A 255 3.04 7.89 -19.49
CA HIS A 255 3.88 7.50 -18.36
C HIS A 255 5.34 7.93 -18.47
N PHE A 256 5.88 8.02 -19.68
CA PHE A 256 7.32 8.15 -19.91
C PHE A 256 7.63 9.38 -20.76
N ALA A 257 8.76 10.02 -20.48
CA ALA A 257 9.26 11.16 -21.22
C ALA A 257 9.91 10.72 -22.54
N GLU A 258 9.89 11.59 -23.55
CA GLU A 258 10.39 11.25 -24.90
C GLU A 258 11.83 10.75 -24.92
N LYS A 259 12.68 11.32 -24.08
CA LYS A 259 14.10 10.93 -23.94
C LYS A 259 14.28 9.46 -23.50
N GLN A 260 13.29 8.86 -22.83
CA GLN A 260 13.33 7.47 -22.37
C GLN A 260 13.07 6.50 -23.53
N PHE A 261 12.31 6.91 -24.57
CA PHE A 261 12.01 6.09 -25.75
C PHE A 261 13.27 5.81 -26.58
N CYS A 262 14.11 6.83 -26.77
CA CYS A 262 15.29 6.72 -27.62
C CYS A 262 16.32 5.70 -27.09
N ARG A 263 16.33 5.42 -25.79
CA ARG A 263 17.31 4.52 -25.16
C ARG A 263 16.93 3.03 -25.26
N HIS A 264 15.65 2.71 -25.44
CA HIS A 264 15.14 1.34 -25.42
C HIS A 264 14.29 1.05 -26.65
N LEU A 265 14.68 1.56 -27.82
CA LEU A 265 13.86 1.47 -29.02
C LEU A 265 13.70 0.00 -29.47
N ILE A 266 12.46 -0.49 -29.48
CA ILE A 266 12.11 -1.85 -29.93
C ILE A 266 11.34 -1.77 -31.23
N LEU A 267 11.88 -2.41 -32.26
CA LEU A 267 11.28 -2.52 -33.58
C LEU A 267 10.69 -3.92 -33.79
N THR A 268 9.54 -3.96 -34.45
CA THR A 268 8.96 -5.16 -35.04
C THR A 268 9.79 -5.61 -36.24
N GLU A 269 9.59 -6.84 -36.69
CA GLU A 269 10.20 -7.40 -37.91
C GLU A 269 9.95 -6.54 -39.16
N LYS A 270 8.85 -5.77 -39.17
CA LYS A 270 8.47 -4.84 -40.25
C LYS A 270 9.10 -3.45 -40.12
N GLY A 271 10.02 -3.25 -39.16
CA GLY A 271 10.69 -1.96 -38.92
C GLY A 271 9.84 -0.90 -38.21
N HIS A 272 8.65 -1.24 -37.72
CA HIS A 272 7.80 -0.34 -36.95
C HIS A 272 8.04 -0.50 -35.44
N ILE A 273 7.95 0.59 -34.68
CA ILE A 273 8.04 0.53 -33.20
C ILE A 273 6.92 -0.32 -32.62
N ASP A 274 7.28 -1.31 -31.81
CA ASP A 274 6.37 -2.11 -30.99
C ASP A 274 6.09 -1.38 -29.67
N TRP A 275 5.04 -0.57 -29.65
CA TRP A 275 4.69 0.23 -28.48
C TRP A 275 4.21 -0.60 -27.28
N LYS A 276 3.66 -1.79 -27.52
CA LYS A 276 3.17 -2.67 -26.45
C LYS A 276 4.35 -3.29 -25.70
N LEU A 277 5.30 -3.85 -26.43
CA LEU A 277 6.54 -4.38 -25.85
C LEU A 277 7.40 -3.26 -25.26
N MET A 278 7.44 -2.09 -25.90
CA MET A 278 8.09 -0.89 -25.37
C MET A 278 7.54 -0.52 -23.99
N TYR A 279 6.21 -0.46 -23.83
CA TYR A 279 5.57 -0.09 -22.56
C TYR A 279 6.04 -0.98 -21.40
N PHE A 280 5.96 -2.30 -21.57
CA PHE A 280 6.36 -3.25 -20.53
C PHE A 280 7.88 -3.27 -20.30
N THR A 281 8.67 -2.93 -21.32
CA THR A 281 10.13 -2.80 -21.17
C THR A 281 10.49 -1.56 -20.36
N LEU A 282 9.95 -0.39 -20.73
CA LEU A 282 10.17 0.86 -20.01
C LEU A 282 9.69 0.78 -18.56
N GLN A 283 8.59 0.09 -18.30
CA GLN A 283 8.07 -0.12 -16.94
C GLN A 283 9.07 -0.86 -16.02
N LYS A 284 10.00 -1.65 -16.56
CA LYS A 284 11.05 -2.32 -15.77
C LYS A 284 12.17 -1.37 -15.34
N TYR A 285 12.42 -0.33 -16.14
CA TYR A 285 13.55 0.59 -15.93
C TYR A 285 13.14 1.90 -15.27
N TYR A 286 11.90 2.34 -15.51
CA TYR A 286 11.42 3.64 -15.08
C TYR A 286 10.14 3.51 -14.26
N PRO A 287 10.01 4.27 -13.16
CA PRO A 287 8.76 4.31 -12.41
C PRO A 287 7.64 4.86 -13.30
N LYS A 288 6.45 4.26 -13.19
CA LYS A 288 5.25 4.77 -13.85
C LYS A 288 4.86 6.12 -13.25
N LYS A 289 4.33 7.01 -14.07
CA LYS A 289 3.70 8.25 -13.59
C LYS A 289 2.62 7.94 -12.55
N GLU A 290 2.79 8.44 -11.33
CA GLU A 290 1.83 8.32 -10.24
C GLU A 290 0.77 9.43 -10.37
N GLN A 291 -0.50 9.04 -10.29
CA GLN A 291 -1.62 9.99 -10.18
C GLN A 291 -2.62 9.46 -9.16
N TYR A 292 -3.11 10.38 -8.34
CA TYR A 292 -4.09 10.10 -7.28
C TYR A 292 -5.26 11.05 -7.46
N GLY A 293 -6.48 10.57 -7.15
CA GLY A 293 -7.67 11.40 -7.25
C GLY A 293 -7.64 12.56 -6.25
N ASP A 294 -7.06 12.32 -5.07
CA ASP A 294 -6.79 13.34 -4.06
C ASP A 294 -5.49 13.01 -3.30
N THR A 295 -4.83 14.04 -2.77
CA THR A 295 -3.52 13.97 -2.11
C THR A 295 -3.48 14.89 -0.90
N LEU A 296 -2.60 14.57 0.06
CA LEU A 296 -2.27 15.50 1.14
C LEU A 296 -1.75 16.81 0.57
N GLN A 297 -2.16 17.92 1.18
CA GLN A 297 -1.71 19.26 0.82
C GLN A 297 -0.76 19.77 1.90
N PHE A 298 0.37 20.34 1.46
CA PHE A 298 1.30 21.03 2.34
C PHE A 298 1.25 22.53 2.10
N CYS A 299 0.86 23.28 3.12
CA CYS A 299 0.87 24.73 3.11
C CYS A 299 2.26 25.24 3.48
N ARG A 300 2.93 25.90 2.54
CA ARG A 300 4.28 26.46 2.75
C ARG A 300 4.31 27.66 3.68
N HIS A 301 3.17 28.34 3.85
CA HIS A 301 3.05 29.50 4.73
C HIS A 301 3.00 29.09 6.21
N CYS A 302 2.09 28.17 6.55
CA CYS A 302 1.88 27.74 7.94
C CYS A 302 2.64 26.46 8.30
N SER A 303 3.31 25.83 7.33
CA SER A 303 3.94 24.51 7.47
C SER A 303 2.95 23.44 7.96
N ILE A 304 1.70 23.50 7.48
CA ILE A 304 0.63 22.57 7.83
C ILE A 304 0.45 21.55 6.72
N LEU A 305 0.33 20.27 7.10
CA LEU A 305 0.01 19.17 6.21
C LEU A 305 -1.41 18.66 6.51
N PHE A 306 -2.27 18.55 5.50
CA PHE A 306 -3.69 18.28 5.72
C PHE A 306 -4.38 17.59 4.54
N TRP A 307 -5.54 17.00 4.79
CA TRP A 307 -6.43 16.52 3.75
C TRP A 307 -7.34 17.65 3.27
N LYS A 308 -7.26 18.02 1.99
CA LYS A 308 -8.17 19.05 1.44
C LYS A 308 -9.56 18.47 1.28
N ASP A 309 -10.53 19.02 2.00
CA ASP A 309 -11.93 18.69 1.82
C ASP A 309 -12.54 19.58 0.73
N TYR A 310 -12.70 19.05 -0.47
CA TYR A 310 -13.26 19.81 -1.59
C TYR A 310 -14.73 20.17 -1.41
N HIS A 311 -15.52 19.38 -0.66
CA HIS A 311 -16.92 19.72 -0.41
C HIS A 311 -17.00 20.95 0.49
N LEU A 312 -16.21 20.99 1.56
CA LEU A 312 -16.16 22.14 2.45
C LEU A 312 -15.47 23.36 1.80
N ALA A 313 -14.43 23.14 0.98
CA ALA A 313 -13.77 24.22 0.25
C ALA A 313 -14.70 24.92 -0.74
N LEU A 314 -15.53 24.15 -1.48
CA LEU A 314 -16.48 24.71 -2.44
C LEU A 314 -17.66 25.41 -1.77
N LEU A 315 -18.19 24.87 -0.67
CA LEU A 315 -19.40 25.38 -0.03
C LEU A 315 -19.10 26.52 0.97
N PHE A 316 -18.00 26.44 1.70
CA PHE A 316 -17.72 27.34 2.82
C PHE A 316 -16.46 28.21 2.62
N LYS A 317 -15.79 28.11 1.46
CA LYS A 317 -14.46 28.72 1.22
C LYS A 317 -13.46 28.36 2.33
N ASP A 318 -13.65 27.21 2.96
CA ASP A 318 -12.74 26.70 3.98
C ASP A 318 -11.49 26.15 3.30
N THR A 319 -10.33 26.68 3.70
CA THR A 319 -9.03 26.26 3.17
C THR A 319 -8.57 24.93 3.76
N GLY A 320 -9.36 24.33 4.67
CA GLY A 320 -9.12 23.02 5.29
C GLY A 320 -8.11 23.05 6.43
N HIS A 321 -7.54 24.22 6.74
CA HIS A 321 -6.60 24.47 7.82
C HIS A 321 -6.62 25.95 8.22
N PRO A 322 -6.25 26.30 9.47
CA PRO A 322 -6.21 27.68 9.94
C PRO A 322 -5.01 28.44 9.35
N CYS A 323 -5.15 28.92 8.12
CA CYS A 323 -4.13 29.71 7.43
C CYS A 323 -4.40 31.20 7.57
N THR A 324 -3.38 31.99 7.89
CA THR A 324 -3.46 33.45 7.95
C THR A 324 -2.99 34.15 6.67
N ALA A 325 -2.65 33.40 5.62
CA ALA A 325 -2.23 33.98 4.35
C ALA A 325 -3.39 34.68 3.63
N ASN A 326 -3.11 35.79 2.94
CA ASN A 326 -4.11 36.50 2.14
C ASN A 326 -4.67 35.66 0.98
N ASN A 327 -3.89 34.70 0.47
CA ASN A 327 -4.35 33.73 -0.53
C ASN A 327 -3.83 32.30 -0.19
N PRO A 328 -4.54 31.56 0.68
CA PRO A 328 -4.09 30.25 1.18
C PRO A 328 -4.03 29.16 0.11
N GLU A 329 -4.82 29.26 -0.96
CA GLU A 329 -4.83 28.27 -2.04
C GLU A 329 -3.50 28.28 -2.82
N ASN A 330 -2.95 29.46 -3.06
CA ASN A 330 -1.66 29.61 -3.75
C ASN A 330 -0.45 29.16 -2.90
N CYS A 331 -0.64 29.02 -1.59
CA CYS A 331 0.41 28.59 -0.66
C CYS A 331 0.49 27.07 -0.49
N SER A 332 -0.50 26.33 -1.00
CA SER A 332 -0.64 24.89 -0.80
C SER A 332 -0.12 24.12 -2.01
N THR A 333 0.63 23.04 -1.75
CA THR A 333 1.11 22.14 -2.79
C THR A 333 0.79 20.70 -2.48
N SER A 334 0.32 19.96 -3.49
CA SER A 334 0.07 18.52 -3.40
C SER A 334 1.35 17.75 -3.06
N VAL A 335 1.23 16.81 -2.13
CA VAL A 335 2.33 16.00 -1.61
C VAL A 335 2.14 14.56 -2.07
N SER A 336 3.05 14.04 -2.89
CA SER A 336 3.04 12.61 -3.27
C SER A 336 3.35 11.71 -2.07
N PRO A 337 3.01 10.41 -2.09
CA PRO A 337 3.33 9.49 -0.98
C PRO A 337 4.83 9.44 -0.65
N GLN A 338 5.70 9.50 -1.67
CA GLN A 338 7.15 9.54 -1.45
C GLN A 338 7.59 10.86 -0.81
N HIS A 339 7.08 11.99 -1.30
CA HIS A 339 7.39 13.29 -0.70
C HIS A 339 6.89 13.36 0.75
N PHE A 340 5.73 12.78 1.08
CA PHE A 340 5.27 12.69 2.47
C PHE A 340 6.31 12.01 3.38
N ILE A 341 6.92 10.91 2.93
CA ILE A 341 7.99 10.25 3.68
C ILE A 341 9.23 11.16 3.76
N ASP A 342 9.60 11.78 2.65
CA ASP A 342 10.79 12.63 2.55
C ASP A 342 10.69 13.89 3.42
N LEU A 343 9.48 14.37 3.73
CA LEU A 343 9.25 15.48 4.66
C LEU A 343 9.75 15.18 6.09
N PHE A 344 9.98 13.91 6.43
CA PHE A 344 10.43 13.49 7.77
C PHE A 344 11.77 12.75 7.75
N LYS A 345 12.49 12.77 6.62
CA LYS A 345 13.87 12.31 6.53
C LYS A 345 14.79 13.46 6.97
N PHE A 346 15.10 13.52 8.26
CA PHE A 346 16.06 14.46 8.85
C PHE A 346 17.24 13.73 9.46
#